data_AF-X6DFD4-F1
#
_entry.id   AF-X6DFD4-F1
#
_cell.length_a   1.000
_cell.length_b   1.000
_cell.length_c   1.000
_cell.angle_alpha   90.00
_cell.angle_beta   90.00
_cell.angle_gamma   90.00
#
_symmetry.space_group_name_H-M   'P 1'
#
loop_
_entity.id
_entity.type
_entity.pdbx_description
1 polymer ?
#
loop_
_entity_poly.entity_id
_entity_poly.type
_entity_poly.pdbx_seq_one_letter_code
_entity_poly.pdbx_strand_id
1 'polypeptide(L)'
;MNQHEAIDRTATPRLADHSSATFVIQGRLVRVRERNVLFSPTNQAIFAINDTAADIWRCLEEGMAPQAISVEMMRRGVERLEANRHVEAALADWQRLSLIRPRVPVSPSAAQELVSQVVAVAGLNMRIVYPAASAFPAITVFRHLEVRSEAADVLLEVVEHGGRIHLFRDGDWILSCPADELAVTLKGQLLNEVLDRGVYELALHAAGLFSNGRMVLLCGNPGAGKTTLTLALVHAGFGFAADDVTLLDSRGRGVGLPFACAVKAGAWPLLAEYCADLDDAPVCRRPDRRRVRFAVPKASAPLAHSPLPIGSVVLLRRGHGSKACLEPVDPANALRGLLNGALAPGGRLSGTAFEVLTQLIGSAETYCLNYSKLDDAVQLISQACR
;
A
#
# COMPACT_ATOMS: atom_id res chain seq x y z
N MET A 1 8.30 78.67 6.03
CA MET A 1 7.69 79.20 7.27
C MET A 1 7.17 77.99 8.04
N ASN A 2 8.05 77.31 8.80
CA ASN A 2 8.13 77.33 10.28
C ASN A 2 6.81 76.82 10.93
N GLN A 3 6.73 75.84 11.83
CA GLN A 3 7.65 75.19 12.78
C GLN A 3 7.01 73.83 13.20
N HIS A 4 7.77 72.73 13.28
CA HIS A 4 8.14 72.01 14.52
C HIS A 4 7.01 71.66 15.50
N GLU A 5 6.71 70.36 15.62
CA GLU A 5 6.71 69.69 16.92
C GLU A 5 7.03 68.20 16.74
N ALA A 6 8.12 67.77 17.37
CA ALA A 6 8.56 66.40 17.48
C ALA A 6 8.11 65.87 18.84
N ILE A 7 7.40 64.74 18.86
CA ILE A 7 7.38 63.84 20.03
C ILE A 7 7.64 62.43 19.51
N ASP A 8 8.83 61.96 19.82
CA ASP A 8 9.29 60.58 19.72
C ASP A 8 8.57 59.71 20.75
N ARG A 9 7.87 58.66 20.30
CA ARG A 9 7.64 57.41 21.03
C ARG A 9 7.49 56.26 20.04
N THR A 10 8.62 55.65 19.73
CA THR A 10 8.80 54.19 19.62
C THR A 10 7.53 53.33 19.83
N ALA A 11 6.97 52.86 18.73
CA ALA A 11 6.16 51.64 18.70
C ALA A 11 6.40 50.95 17.35
N THR A 12 7.49 50.19 17.28
CA THR A 12 7.59 49.08 16.33
C THR A 12 6.30 48.26 16.44
N PRO A 13 5.60 47.95 15.34
CA PRO A 13 4.61 46.90 15.38
C PRO A 13 5.39 45.63 15.72
N ARG A 14 5.19 45.10 16.93
CA ARG A 14 5.52 43.70 17.20
C ARG A 14 4.76 42.93 16.13
N LEU A 15 5.48 42.39 15.15
CA LEU A 15 5.02 41.23 14.42
C LEU A 15 4.70 40.19 15.49
N ALA A 16 3.43 40.10 15.86
CA ALA A 16 2.91 38.89 16.40
C ALA A 16 3.17 37.86 15.30
N ASP A 17 4.17 37.03 15.53
CA ASP A 17 4.40 35.79 14.83
C ASP A 17 3.13 34.95 15.06
N HIS A 18 2.11 35.20 14.25
CA HIS A 18 0.95 34.34 14.15
C HIS A 18 1.48 33.05 13.55
N SER A 19 1.98 32.16 14.42
CA SER A 19 2.43 30.82 14.05
C SER A 19 1.27 30.15 13.33
N SER A 20 1.32 30.11 12.01
CA SER A 20 0.30 29.47 11.20
C SER A 20 0.16 28.03 11.67
N ALA A 21 -1.08 27.56 11.92
CA ALA A 21 -1.37 26.22 12.39
C ALA A 21 -0.49 25.17 11.68
N THR A 22 0.26 24.37 12.46
CA THR A 22 1.28 23.42 11.97
C THR A 22 0.67 22.19 11.28
N PHE A 23 -0.64 21.95 11.48
CA PHE A 23 -1.35 20.78 11.01
C PHE A 23 -2.62 21.18 10.24
N VAL A 24 -3.00 20.32 9.29
CA VAL A 24 -4.31 20.32 8.65
C VAL A 24 -5.13 19.19 9.25
N ILE A 25 -6.29 19.53 9.80
CA ILE A 25 -7.21 18.56 10.38
C ILE A 25 -7.96 17.85 9.26
N GLN A 26 -8.10 16.53 9.39
CA GLN A 26 -8.83 15.66 8.45
C GLN A 26 -10.01 14.96 9.13
N GLY A 27 -9.91 14.73 10.44
CA GLY A 27 -10.96 14.13 11.25
C GLY A 27 -12.04 15.12 11.68
N ARG A 28 -13.05 14.60 12.38
CA ARG A 28 -14.09 15.40 13.04
C ARG A 28 -14.29 14.92 14.47
N LEU A 29 -14.26 15.85 15.42
CA LEU A 29 -14.63 15.59 16.80
C LEU A 29 -16.13 15.78 16.99
N VAL A 30 -16.78 14.80 17.60
CA VAL A 30 -18.17 14.87 18.03
C VAL A 30 -18.31 14.34 19.45
N ARG A 31 -19.31 14.83 20.18
CA ARG A 31 -19.67 14.32 21.48
C ARG A 31 -20.98 13.54 21.36
N VAL A 32 -20.97 12.27 21.76
CA VAL A 32 -22.16 11.41 21.78
C VAL A 32 -22.45 11.06 23.25
N ARG A 33 -23.50 11.68 23.82
CA ARG A 33 -23.76 11.67 25.27
C ARG A 33 -22.54 12.21 26.04
N GLU A 34 -21.93 11.39 26.90
CA GLU A 34 -20.76 11.73 27.71
C GLU A 34 -19.44 11.21 27.11
N ARG A 35 -19.41 10.82 25.84
CA ARG A 35 -18.19 10.29 25.19
C ARG A 35 -17.73 11.19 24.04
N ASN A 36 -16.45 11.54 24.05
CA ASN A 36 -15.79 12.21 22.94
C ASN A 36 -15.36 11.19 21.89
N VAL A 37 -15.63 11.50 20.63
CA VAL A 37 -15.47 10.57 19.52
C VAL A 37 -14.83 11.30 18.33
N LEU A 38 -13.75 10.74 17.80
CA LEU A 38 -13.14 11.18 16.54
C LEU A 38 -13.58 10.28 15.39
N PHE A 39 -14.06 10.91 14.32
CA PHE A 39 -14.30 10.24 13.05
C PHE A 39 -13.16 10.52 12.08
N SER A 40 -12.63 9.46 11.46
CA SER A 40 -11.70 9.53 10.32
C SER A 40 -12.47 9.26 9.02
N PRO A 41 -12.69 10.28 8.17
CA PRO A 41 -13.30 10.07 6.85
C PRO A 41 -12.47 9.14 5.96
N THR A 42 -11.14 9.29 6.00
CA THR A 42 -10.22 8.48 5.18
C THR A 42 -10.29 7.00 5.52
N ASN A 43 -10.29 6.67 6.81
CA ASN A 43 -10.30 5.27 7.26
C ASN A 43 -11.71 4.72 7.51
N GLN A 44 -12.76 5.54 7.33
CA GLN A 44 -14.14 5.23 7.72
C GLN A 44 -14.22 4.63 9.13
N ALA A 45 -13.46 5.21 10.06
CA ALA A 45 -13.22 4.67 11.40
C ALA A 45 -13.62 5.66 12.49
N ILE A 46 -14.03 5.11 13.64
CA ILE A 46 -14.46 5.85 14.81
C ILE A 46 -13.54 5.51 15.99
N PHE A 47 -13.03 6.53 16.67
CA PHE A 47 -12.15 6.39 17.83
C PHE A 47 -12.78 7.08 19.05
N ALA A 48 -12.99 6.33 20.12
CA ALA A 48 -13.33 6.92 21.40
C ALA A 48 -12.07 7.52 22.03
N ILE A 49 -12.15 8.77 22.48
CA ILE A 49 -11.03 9.47 23.12
C ILE A 49 -11.41 9.98 24.51
N ASN A 50 -10.42 10.15 25.38
CA ASN A 50 -10.62 10.74 26.69
C ASN A 50 -10.76 12.28 26.60
N ASP A 51 -11.12 12.92 27.72
CA ASP A 51 -11.32 14.37 27.76
C ASP A 51 -10.04 15.15 27.47
N THR A 52 -8.88 14.71 27.97
CA THR A 52 -7.58 15.33 27.69
C THR A 52 -7.28 15.38 26.19
N ALA A 53 -7.49 14.27 25.47
CA ALA A 53 -7.29 14.22 24.03
C ALA A 53 -8.32 15.08 23.28
N ALA A 54 -9.56 15.16 23.77
CA ALA A 54 -10.58 16.02 23.18
C ALA A 54 -10.23 17.50 23.34
N ASP A 55 -9.68 17.90 24.49
CA ASP A 55 -9.21 19.26 24.73
C ASP A 55 -8.03 19.62 23.83
N ILE A 56 -7.04 18.73 23.69
CA ILE A 56 -5.92 18.91 22.74
C ILE A 56 -6.45 19.08 21.32
N TRP A 57 -7.43 18.25 20.91
CA TRP A 57 -8.03 18.32 19.58
C TRP A 57 -8.72 19.67 19.32
N ARG A 58 -9.54 20.15 20.26
CA ARG A 58 -10.21 21.46 20.13
C ARG A 58 -9.20 22.60 20.01
N CYS A 59 -8.13 22.58 20.80
CA CYS A 59 -7.09 23.58 20.69
C CYS A 59 -6.41 23.56 19.30
N LEU A 60 -6.23 22.35 18.73
CA LEU A 60 -5.69 22.19 17.39
C LEU A 60 -6.68 22.68 16.32
N GLU A 61 -7.99 22.47 16.48
CA GLU A 61 -9.05 23.00 15.61
C GLU A 61 -9.09 24.53 15.61
N GLU A 62 -8.81 25.14 16.77
CA GLU A 62 -8.65 26.59 16.92
C GLU A 62 -7.32 27.12 16.32
N GLY A 63 -6.47 26.23 15.82
CA GLY A 63 -5.21 26.58 15.15
C GLY A 63 -4.03 26.82 16.09
N MET A 64 -4.12 26.45 17.38
CA MET A 64 -2.99 26.57 18.30
C MET A 64 -1.83 25.65 17.89
N ALA A 65 -0.60 26.18 17.97
CA ALA A 65 0.60 25.38 17.81
C ALA A 65 0.77 24.39 18.98
N PRO A 66 1.35 23.19 18.76
CA PRO A 66 1.51 22.17 19.79
C PRO A 66 2.14 22.67 21.10
N GLN A 67 3.15 23.53 21.00
CA GLN A 67 3.83 24.10 22.15
C GLN A 67 2.90 25.01 22.97
N ALA A 68 2.01 25.75 22.31
CA ALA A 68 1.01 26.58 22.98
C ALA A 68 -0.06 25.73 23.68
N ILE A 69 -0.45 24.60 23.08
CA ILE A 69 -1.37 23.62 23.70
C ILE A 69 -0.75 23.06 24.99
N SER A 70 0.53 22.67 24.96
CA SER A 70 1.23 22.23 26.16
C SER A 70 1.25 23.31 27.26
N VAL A 71 1.46 24.58 26.88
CA VAL A 71 1.42 25.71 27.82
C VAL A 71 0.04 25.90 28.44
N GLU A 72 -1.02 25.74 27.65
CA GLU A 72 -2.39 25.83 28.14
C GLU A 72 -2.73 24.67 29.09
N MET A 73 -2.28 23.45 28.80
CA MET A 73 -2.41 22.32 29.73
C MET A 73 -1.67 22.56 31.04
N MET A 74 -0.48 23.15 31.00
CA MET A 74 0.26 23.55 32.21
C MET A 74 -0.50 24.57 33.05
N ARG A 75 -1.16 25.55 32.43
CA ARG A 75 -2.00 26.54 33.15
C ARG A 75 -3.18 25.90 33.87
N ARG A 76 -3.68 24.78 33.35
CA ARG A 76 -4.77 23.98 33.96
C ARG A 76 -4.28 22.98 35.02
N GLY A 77 -2.99 23.02 35.36
CA GLY A 77 -2.40 22.24 36.46
C GLY A 77 -1.74 20.92 36.04
N VAL A 78 -1.58 20.64 34.75
CA VAL A 78 -0.84 19.45 34.27
C VAL A 78 0.66 19.68 34.40
N GLU A 79 1.41 18.69 34.88
CA GLU A 79 2.87 18.80 34.98
C GLU A 79 3.52 18.99 33.59
N ARG A 80 4.54 19.84 33.47
CA ARG A 80 5.16 20.21 32.18
C ARG A 80 5.54 19.02 31.32
N LEU A 81 6.23 18.05 31.90
CA LEU A 81 6.77 16.90 31.17
C LEU A 81 5.64 15.97 30.71
N GLU A 82 4.56 15.90 31.49
CA GLU A 82 3.36 15.15 31.16
C GLU A 82 2.52 15.84 30.08
N ALA A 83 2.34 17.16 30.16
CA ALA A 83 1.64 17.96 29.17
C ALA A 83 2.26 17.82 27.77
N ASN A 84 3.59 17.97 27.68
CA ASN A 84 4.32 17.77 26.43
C ASN A 84 4.14 16.34 25.89
N ARG A 85 4.26 15.34 26.76
CA ARG A 85 4.09 13.93 26.38
C ARG A 85 2.70 13.64 25.85
N HIS A 86 1.65 14.17 26.47
CA HIS A 86 0.26 13.99 26.04
C HIS A 86 0.02 14.60 24.66
N VAL A 87 0.50 15.83 24.43
CA VAL A 87 0.37 16.50 23.13
C VAL A 87 1.13 15.74 22.04
N GLU A 88 2.40 15.40 22.29
CA GLU A 88 3.23 14.66 21.32
C GLU A 88 2.65 13.29 20.98
N ALA A 89 2.20 12.54 22.00
CA ALA A 89 1.57 11.24 21.80
C ALA A 89 0.28 11.34 20.99
N ALA A 90 -0.59 12.31 21.32
CA ALA A 90 -1.84 12.53 20.60
C ALA A 90 -1.57 12.87 19.12
N LEU A 91 -0.65 13.79 18.84
CA LEU A 91 -0.29 14.17 17.48
C LEU A 91 0.31 12.99 16.69
N ALA A 92 1.20 12.21 17.30
CA ALA A 92 1.80 11.04 16.67
C ALA A 92 0.74 9.99 16.30
N ASP A 93 -0.20 9.71 17.22
CA ASP A 93 -1.31 8.79 16.99
C ASP A 93 -2.28 9.31 15.94
N TRP A 94 -2.68 10.57 15.99
CA TRP A 94 -3.61 11.15 15.02
C TRP A 94 -3.01 11.25 13.61
N GLN A 95 -1.71 11.52 13.48
CA GLN A 95 -1.01 11.40 12.19
C GLN A 95 -1.04 9.95 11.69
N ARG A 96 -0.73 8.97 12.55
CA ARG A 96 -0.76 7.54 12.19
C ARG A 96 -2.16 7.09 11.77
N LEU A 97 -3.19 7.64 12.39
CA LEU A 97 -4.59 7.37 12.08
C LEU A 97 -5.16 8.25 10.96
N SER A 98 -4.32 9.07 10.30
CA SER A 98 -4.72 10.00 9.23
C SER A 98 -5.87 10.94 9.65
N LEU A 99 -5.92 11.31 10.94
CA LEU A 99 -6.87 12.26 11.50
C LEU A 99 -6.34 13.70 11.37
N ILE A 100 -5.02 13.86 11.31
CA ILE A 100 -4.32 15.12 11.02
C ILE A 100 -3.17 14.85 10.06
N ARG A 101 -2.76 15.88 9.31
CA ARG A 101 -1.50 15.87 8.54
C ARG A 101 -0.68 17.11 8.85
N PRO A 102 0.66 17.03 8.94
CA PRO A 102 1.48 18.24 9.05
C PRO A 102 1.33 19.07 7.76
N ARG A 103 1.45 20.39 7.87
CA ARG A 103 1.63 21.25 6.70
C ARG A 103 3.05 21.05 6.19
N VAL A 104 3.22 20.11 5.27
CA VAL A 104 4.49 19.86 4.60
C VAL A 104 4.56 20.77 3.37
N PRO A 105 5.62 21.57 3.19
CA PRO A 105 5.84 22.24 1.92
C PRO A 105 6.04 21.17 0.85
N VAL A 106 5.17 21.16 -0.17
CA VAL A 106 5.26 20.21 -1.30
C VAL A 106 6.55 20.47 -2.08
N SER A 107 7.05 21.70 -2.06
CA SER A 107 8.33 22.04 -2.65
C SER A 107 9.48 21.54 -1.77
N PRO A 108 10.39 20.70 -2.30
CA PRO A 108 11.60 20.34 -1.60
C PRO A 108 12.39 21.62 -1.28
N SER A 109 13.08 21.62 -0.14
CA SER A 109 14.07 22.67 0.12
C SER A 109 15.04 22.70 -1.06
N ALA A 110 15.40 23.89 -1.57
CA ALA A 110 16.27 24.04 -2.74
C ALA A 110 17.63 23.33 -2.62
N ALA A 111 17.99 22.87 -1.42
CA ALA A 111 19.20 22.11 -1.13
C ALA A 111 19.05 20.57 -1.24
N GLN A 112 17.85 20.04 -1.46
CA GLN A 112 17.60 18.60 -1.42
C GLN A 112 17.78 17.97 -2.81
N GLU A 113 18.74 17.05 -2.95
CA GLU A 113 18.93 16.27 -4.17
C GLU A 113 17.75 15.32 -4.37
N LEU A 114 17.20 15.31 -5.59
CA LEU A 114 16.05 14.50 -5.96
C LEU A 114 16.44 13.43 -6.97
N VAL A 115 15.82 12.26 -6.84
CA VAL A 115 15.92 11.18 -7.82
C VAL A 115 14.51 10.84 -8.29
N SER A 116 14.33 10.68 -9.59
CA SER A 116 13.05 10.30 -10.18
C SER A 116 13.13 8.93 -10.85
N GLN A 117 12.08 8.14 -10.70
CA GLN A 117 11.87 6.89 -11.42
C GLN A 117 10.52 6.95 -12.14
N VAL A 118 10.45 6.47 -13.39
CA VAL A 118 9.17 6.32 -14.09
C VAL A 118 8.90 4.84 -14.25
N VAL A 119 7.77 4.38 -13.70
CA VAL A 119 7.37 2.97 -13.72
C VAL A 119 6.10 2.80 -14.55
N ALA A 120 6.00 1.69 -15.29
CA ALA A 120 4.81 1.34 -16.05
C ALA A 120 4.13 0.09 -15.46
N VAL A 121 2.85 0.21 -15.14
CA VAL A 121 2.03 -0.93 -14.67
C VAL A 121 0.68 -0.88 -15.37
N ALA A 122 0.30 -1.98 -16.03
CA ALA A 122 -0.96 -2.09 -16.77
C ALA A 122 -1.22 -0.93 -17.76
N GLY A 123 -0.16 -0.42 -18.39
CA GLY A 123 -0.23 0.70 -19.35
C GLY A 123 -0.28 2.09 -18.72
N LEU A 124 -0.30 2.20 -17.38
CA LEU A 124 -0.23 3.47 -16.66
C LEU A 124 1.24 3.82 -16.34
N ASN A 125 1.69 4.98 -16.80
CA ASN A 125 3.01 5.51 -16.51
C ASN A 125 2.95 6.40 -15.26
N MET A 126 3.66 6.02 -14.21
CA MET A 126 3.67 6.74 -12.94
C MET A 126 5.08 7.22 -12.65
N ARG A 127 5.25 8.53 -12.44
CA ARG A 127 6.51 9.12 -12.02
C ARG A 127 6.55 9.18 -10.51
N ILE A 128 7.62 8.65 -9.91
CA ILE A 128 7.88 8.74 -8.48
C ILE A 128 9.12 9.61 -8.29
N VAL A 129 8.99 10.66 -7.49
CA VAL A 129 10.08 11.58 -7.13
C VAL A 129 10.43 11.35 -5.66
N TYR A 130 11.70 11.07 -5.41
CA TYR A 130 12.25 10.80 -4.09
C TYR A 130 13.28 11.86 -3.71
N PRO A 131 13.41 12.19 -2.41
CA PRO A 131 14.66 12.68 -1.88
C PRO A 131 15.73 11.59 -2.02
N ALA A 132 16.91 11.93 -2.53
CA ALA A 132 17.98 10.96 -2.76
C ALA A 132 18.31 10.13 -1.52
N ALA A 133 18.32 10.76 -0.34
CA ALA A 133 18.59 10.12 0.94
C ALA A 133 17.56 9.04 1.35
N SER A 134 16.32 9.15 0.89
CA SER A 134 15.21 8.26 1.26
C SER A 134 14.77 7.34 0.11
N ALA A 135 15.41 7.47 -1.07
CA ALA A 135 15.10 6.68 -2.25
C ALA A 135 15.40 5.18 -2.04
N PHE A 136 16.53 4.86 -1.40
CA PHE A 136 16.87 3.48 -1.06
C PHE A 136 16.22 3.06 0.28
N PRO A 137 15.64 1.85 0.38
CA PRO A 137 15.60 0.78 -0.63
C PRO A 137 14.40 0.84 -1.57
N ALA A 138 13.45 1.75 -1.39
CA ALA A 138 12.18 1.74 -2.12
C ALA A 138 12.33 1.76 -3.65
N ILE A 139 13.25 2.58 -4.18
CA ILE A 139 13.50 2.71 -5.62
C ILE A 139 13.95 1.40 -6.28
N THR A 140 14.63 0.51 -5.55
CA THR A 140 15.12 -0.76 -6.11
C THR A 140 14.01 -1.80 -6.26
N VAL A 141 12.94 -1.68 -5.46
CA VAL A 141 11.77 -2.59 -5.48
C VAL A 141 10.98 -2.48 -6.78
N PHE A 142 11.05 -1.34 -7.47
CA PHE A 142 10.30 -1.07 -8.70
C PHE A 142 11.18 -1.01 -9.95
N ARG A 143 12.48 -1.30 -9.83
CA ARG A 143 13.44 -1.20 -10.94
C ARG A 143 13.04 -2.04 -12.17
N HIS A 144 12.43 -3.20 -11.96
CA HIS A 144 11.96 -4.07 -13.04
C HIS A 144 10.71 -3.55 -13.77
N LEU A 145 10.05 -2.53 -13.22
CA LEU A 145 8.91 -1.83 -13.83
C LEU A 145 9.33 -0.52 -14.51
N GLU A 146 10.61 -0.16 -14.42
CA GLU A 146 11.10 1.13 -14.89
C GLU A 146 11.09 1.21 -16.42
N VAL A 147 10.57 2.32 -16.94
CA VAL A 147 10.48 2.60 -18.37
C VAL A 147 11.12 3.95 -18.69
N ARG A 148 11.64 4.07 -19.91
CA ARG A 148 12.10 5.35 -20.44
C ARG A 148 10.91 6.12 -21.01
N SER A 149 10.30 6.99 -20.21
CA SER A 149 9.21 7.86 -20.63
C SER A 149 9.36 9.27 -20.04
N GLU A 150 9.19 10.29 -20.87
CA GLU A 150 9.10 11.68 -20.42
C GLU A 150 7.68 12.04 -19.96
N ALA A 151 6.67 11.33 -20.44
CA ALA A 151 5.28 11.49 -20.02
C ALA A 151 4.95 10.59 -18.83
N ALA A 152 4.19 11.14 -17.88
CA ALA A 152 3.64 10.41 -16.73
C ALA A 152 2.17 10.79 -16.54
N ASP A 153 1.31 9.80 -16.34
CA ASP A 153 -0.12 9.95 -16.11
C ASP A 153 -0.42 10.33 -14.65
N VAL A 154 0.50 10.00 -13.75
CA VAL A 154 0.43 10.29 -12.31
C VAL A 154 1.81 10.69 -11.80
N LEU A 155 1.87 11.76 -11.00
CA LEU A 155 3.05 12.15 -10.25
C LEU A 155 2.89 11.77 -8.78
N LEU A 156 3.79 10.94 -8.26
CA LEU A 156 3.92 10.62 -6.85
C LEU A 156 5.16 11.29 -6.27
N GLU A 157 4.98 12.12 -5.24
CA GLU A 157 6.07 12.84 -4.60
C GLU A 157 6.26 12.35 -3.16
N VAL A 158 7.46 11.90 -2.87
CA VAL A 158 7.89 11.48 -1.53
C VAL A 158 8.52 12.68 -0.85
N VAL A 159 8.01 13.05 0.33
CA VAL A 159 8.57 14.16 1.11
C VAL A 159 8.90 13.68 2.53
N GLU A 160 10.13 13.94 2.95
CA GLU A 160 10.57 13.65 4.31
C GLU A 160 10.33 14.86 5.21
N HIS A 161 9.54 14.68 6.28
CA HIS A 161 9.27 15.74 7.24
C HIS A 161 8.94 15.16 8.62
N GLY A 162 9.63 15.67 9.65
CA GLY A 162 9.41 15.26 11.04
C GLY A 162 9.75 13.79 11.31
N GLY A 163 10.78 13.24 10.65
CA GLY A 163 11.19 11.84 10.79
C GLY A 163 10.21 10.83 10.16
N ARG A 164 9.29 11.29 9.32
CA ARG A 164 8.32 10.47 8.61
C ARG A 164 8.34 10.80 7.12
N ILE A 165 7.85 9.86 6.33
CA ILE A 165 7.62 10.04 4.91
C ILE A 165 6.16 10.44 4.70
N HIS A 166 5.93 11.39 3.81
CA HIS A 166 4.62 11.83 3.36
C HIS A 166 4.55 11.61 1.85
N LEU A 167 3.46 11.00 1.39
CA LEU A 167 3.25 10.71 -0.01
C LEU A 167 2.19 11.65 -0.56
N PHE A 168 2.52 12.31 -1.67
CA PHE A 168 1.61 13.17 -2.42
C PHE A 168 1.36 12.57 -3.79
N ARG A 169 0.18 12.86 -4.35
CA ARG A 169 -0.20 12.60 -5.72
C ARG A 169 -0.62 13.91 -6.36
N ASP A 170 0.08 14.32 -7.41
CA ASP A 170 -0.22 15.54 -8.16
C ASP A 170 -0.37 16.77 -7.23
N GLY A 171 0.46 16.83 -6.17
CA GLY A 171 0.41 17.86 -5.12
C GLY A 171 -0.61 17.62 -3.98
N ASP A 172 -1.53 16.67 -4.13
CA ASP A 172 -2.50 16.31 -3.09
C ASP A 172 -1.92 15.27 -2.12
N TRP A 173 -2.09 15.49 -0.81
CA TRP A 173 -1.60 14.55 0.19
C TRP A 173 -2.42 13.26 0.20
N ILE A 174 -1.72 12.12 0.23
CA ILE A 174 -2.34 10.79 0.28
C ILE A 174 -2.26 10.22 1.69
N LEU A 175 -1.04 10.07 2.21
CA LEU A 175 -0.76 9.35 3.45
C LEU A 175 0.59 9.74 4.07
N SER A 176 0.87 9.24 5.28
CA SER A 176 2.19 9.26 5.89
C SER A 176 2.58 7.87 6.41
N CYS A 177 3.85 7.51 6.29
CA CYS A 177 4.40 6.26 6.81
C CYS A 177 5.82 6.47 7.38
N PRO A 178 6.31 5.55 8.23
CA PRO A 178 7.73 5.44 8.53
C PRO A 178 8.57 5.18 7.27
N ALA A 179 9.86 5.53 7.32
CA ALA A 179 10.77 5.35 6.18
C ALA A 179 10.94 3.87 5.77
N ASP A 180 10.99 2.94 6.73
CA ASP A 180 11.12 1.49 6.48
C ASP A 180 9.84 0.85 5.90
N GLU A 181 8.73 1.57 5.89
CA GLU A 181 7.47 1.17 5.25
C GLU A 181 7.30 1.72 3.83
N LEU A 182 8.18 2.63 3.38
CA LEU A 182 8.03 3.37 2.12
C LEU A 182 7.82 2.46 0.90
N ALA A 183 8.61 1.39 0.77
CA ALA A 183 8.50 0.45 -0.34
C ALA A 183 7.13 -0.25 -0.40
N VAL A 184 6.61 -0.67 0.77
CA VAL A 184 5.30 -1.34 0.86
C VAL A 184 4.18 -0.35 0.56
N THR A 185 4.29 0.85 1.12
CA THR A 185 3.33 1.93 0.93
C THR A 185 3.25 2.38 -0.53
N LEU A 186 4.39 2.59 -1.19
CA LEU A 186 4.43 2.92 -2.61
C LEU A 186 3.85 1.80 -3.47
N LYS A 187 4.17 0.52 -3.20
CA LYS A 187 3.55 -0.60 -3.92
C LYS A 187 2.02 -0.56 -3.80
N GLY A 188 1.51 -0.30 -2.60
CA GLY A 188 0.07 -0.13 -2.36
C GLY A 188 -0.52 1.04 -3.15
N GLN A 189 0.16 2.18 -3.18
CA GLN A 189 -0.30 3.35 -3.93
C GLN A 189 -0.30 3.10 -5.44
N LEU A 190 0.76 2.51 -5.99
CA LEU A 190 0.83 2.17 -7.41
C LEU A 190 -0.30 1.20 -7.81
N LEU A 191 -0.60 0.22 -6.94
CA LEU A 191 -1.75 -0.67 -7.15
C LEU A 191 -3.07 0.10 -7.14
N ASN A 192 -3.27 1.01 -6.18
CA ASN A 192 -4.49 1.83 -6.12
C ASN A 192 -4.65 2.68 -7.39
N GLU A 193 -3.60 3.33 -7.89
CA GLU A 193 -3.68 4.10 -9.14
C GLU A 193 -4.06 3.23 -10.34
N VAL A 194 -3.55 2.00 -10.42
CA VAL A 194 -3.94 1.04 -11.46
C VAL A 194 -5.40 0.62 -11.32
N LEU A 195 -5.90 0.39 -10.11
CA LEU A 195 -7.29 0.00 -9.88
C LEU A 195 -8.27 1.16 -10.09
N ASP A 196 -7.88 2.39 -9.76
CA ASP A 196 -8.74 3.57 -9.88
C ASP A 196 -8.85 4.06 -11.34
N ARG A 197 -7.81 3.85 -12.15
CA ARG A 197 -7.72 4.37 -13.54
C ARG A 197 -7.77 3.28 -14.61
N GLY A 198 -7.57 2.02 -14.21
CA GLY A 198 -7.48 0.89 -15.12
C GLY A 198 -8.83 0.50 -15.73
N VAL A 199 -8.78 -0.15 -16.89
CA VAL A 199 -9.95 -0.73 -17.55
C VAL A 199 -9.91 -2.23 -17.33
N TYR A 200 -10.78 -2.73 -16.45
CA TYR A 200 -10.92 -4.14 -16.13
C TYR A 200 -12.35 -4.43 -15.64
N GLU A 201 -12.77 -5.69 -15.73
CA GLU A 201 -14.06 -6.13 -15.16
C GLU A 201 -13.88 -6.54 -13.69
N LEU A 202 -12.81 -7.28 -13.40
CA LEU A 202 -12.49 -7.77 -12.06
C LEU A 202 -11.00 -7.69 -11.75
N ALA A 203 -10.67 -7.34 -10.51
CA ALA A 203 -9.35 -7.53 -9.94
C ALA A 203 -9.41 -8.70 -8.96
N LEU A 204 -8.66 -9.76 -9.23
CA LEU A 204 -8.58 -10.92 -8.36
C LEU A 204 -7.34 -10.84 -7.49
N HIS A 205 -7.50 -11.03 -6.18
CA HIS A 205 -6.40 -11.25 -5.23
C HIS A 205 -5.85 -12.68 -5.39
N ALA A 206 -5.25 -12.91 -6.55
CA ALA A 206 -4.70 -14.18 -7.00
C ALA A 206 -3.34 -13.93 -7.65
N ALA A 207 -2.38 -14.80 -7.32
CA ALA A 207 -1.13 -14.86 -8.06
C ALA A 207 -1.41 -15.48 -9.45
N GLY A 208 -0.73 -14.95 -10.46
CA GLY A 208 -0.84 -15.38 -11.84
C GLY A 208 0.49 -15.91 -12.34
N LEU A 209 0.45 -17.10 -12.94
CA LEU A 209 1.59 -17.75 -13.58
C LEU A 209 1.25 -18.04 -15.04
N PHE A 210 2.25 -18.00 -15.91
CA PHE A 210 2.10 -18.36 -17.31
C PHE A 210 2.56 -19.80 -17.55
N SER A 211 1.74 -20.55 -18.27
CA SER A 211 2.04 -21.91 -18.72
C SER A 211 1.33 -22.19 -20.03
N ASN A 212 2.04 -22.67 -21.06
CA ASN A 212 1.48 -23.06 -22.35
C ASN A 212 0.53 -22.04 -23.00
N GLY A 213 0.88 -20.74 -22.96
CA GLY A 213 0.05 -19.67 -23.53
C GLY A 213 -1.26 -19.40 -22.78
N ARG A 214 -1.43 -19.98 -21.59
CA ARG A 214 -2.55 -19.74 -20.67
C ARG A 214 -2.03 -19.26 -19.32
N MET A 215 -2.96 -18.76 -18.51
CA MET A 215 -2.67 -18.35 -17.14
C MET A 215 -3.16 -19.39 -16.13
N VAL A 216 -2.34 -19.64 -15.11
CA VAL A 216 -2.67 -20.43 -13.92
C VAL A 216 -2.86 -19.45 -12.76
N LEU A 217 -4.04 -19.47 -12.14
CA LEU A 217 -4.35 -18.62 -10.98
C LEU A 217 -4.17 -19.40 -9.68
N LEU A 218 -3.37 -18.86 -8.78
CA LEU A 218 -3.26 -19.37 -7.41
C LEU A 218 -4.10 -18.50 -6.47
N CYS A 219 -5.16 -19.09 -5.92
CA CYS A 219 -6.11 -18.41 -5.05
C CYS A 219 -6.02 -18.98 -3.65
N GLY A 220 -6.17 -18.14 -2.62
CA GLY A 220 -6.18 -18.64 -1.25
C GLY A 220 -6.06 -17.54 -0.21
N ASN A 221 -6.43 -17.88 1.01
CA ASN A 221 -6.40 -16.94 2.14
C ASN A 221 -4.98 -16.43 2.42
N PRO A 222 -4.83 -15.26 3.08
CA PRO A 222 -3.53 -14.79 3.54
C PRO A 222 -2.80 -15.87 4.35
N GLY A 223 -1.58 -16.21 3.95
CA GLY A 223 -0.78 -17.27 4.59
C GLY A 223 -0.93 -18.66 3.96
N ALA A 224 -1.83 -18.86 2.99
CA ALA A 224 -1.97 -20.10 2.24
C ALA A 224 -0.75 -20.43 1.36
N GLY A 225 0.21 -19.51 1.22
CA GLY A 225 1.49 -19.75 0.53
C GLY A 225 1.58 -19.27 -0.91
N LYS A 226 0.62 -18.46 -1.40
CA LYS A 226 0.60 -17.90 -2.78
C LYS A 226 1.96 -17.40 -3.25
N THR A 227 2.54 -16.44 -2.55
CA THR A 227 3.84 -15.84 -2.91
C THR A 227 4.98 -16.84 -2.92
N THR A 228 5.07 -17.70 -1.90
CA THR A 228 6.12 -18.71 -1.81
C THR A 228 6.01 -19.72 -2.94
N LEU A 229 4.80 -20.19 -3.24
CA LEU A 229 4.54 -21.15 -4.31
C LEU A 229 4.72 -20.53 -5.69
N THR A 230 4.37 -19.25 -5.86
CA THR A 230 4.61 -18.50 -7.10
C THR A 230 6.10 -18.48 -7.44
N LEU A 231 6.95 -18.08 -6.49
CA LEU A 231 8.40 -18.05 -6.68
C LEU A 231 8.97 -19.45 -7.01
N ALA A 232 8.49 -20.48 -6.33
CA ALA A 232 8.93 -21.85 -6.56
C ALA A 232 8.49 -22.40 -7.93
N LEU A 233 7.27 -22.10 -8.38
CA LEU A 233 6.78 -22.49 -9.70
C LEU A 233 7.52 -21.73 -10.82
N VAL A 234 7.83 -20.45 -10.61
CA VAL A 234 8.66 -19.69 -11.57
C VAL A 234 10.05 -20.31 -11.69
N HIS A 235 10.68 -20.68 -10.58
CA HIS A 235 11.94 -21.42 -10.59
C HIS A 235 11.82 -22.78 -11.30
N ALA A 236 10.69 -23.48 -11.12
CA ALA A 236 10.44 -24.73 -11.82
C ALA A 236 10.29 -24.53 -13.34
N GLY A 237 10.04 -23.30 -13.80
CA GLY A 237 10.00 -22.86 -15.20
C GLY A 237 8.63 -22.37 -15.69
N PHE A 238 7.69 -22.06 -14.78
CA PHE A 238 6.51 -21.28 -15.14
C PHE A 238 6.91 -19.82 -15.41
N GLY A 239 6.16 -19.12 -16.26
CA GLY A 239 6.35 -17.67 -16.41
C GLY A 239 5.70 -16.92 -15.24
N PHE A 240 6.27 -15.78 -14.85
CA PHE A 240 5.69 -14.92 -13.82
C PHE A 240 4.72 -13.89 -14.44
N ALA A 241 3.50 -13.79 -13.90
CA ALA A 241 2.54 -12.74 -14.29
C ALA A 241 2.25 -11.78 -13.13
N ALA A 242 1.92 -12.32 -11.95
CA ALA A 242 1.58 -11.54 -10.75
C ALA A 242 1.76 -12.36 -9.47
N ASP A 243 2.06 -11.67 -8.38
CA ASP A 243 2.06 -12.24 -7.02
C ASP A 243 0.75 -11.96 -6.25
N ASP A 244 0.17 -10.79 -6.48
CA ASP A 244 -0.86 -10.23 -5.60
C ASP A 244 -2.20 -10.06 -6.32
N VAL A 245 -2.19 -9.37 -7.46
CA VAL A 245 -3.39 -9.01 -8.21
C VAL A 245 -3.27 -9.41 -9.67
N THR A 246 -4.29 -10.10 -10.16
CA THR A 246 -4.50 -10.40 -11.57
C THR A 246 -5.81 -9.74 -12.00
N LEU A 247 -5.75 -8.90 -13.04
CA LEU A 247 -6.92 -8.25 -13.62
C LEU A 247 -7.58 -9.18 -14.65
N LEU A 248 -8.90 -9.17 -14.72
CA LEU A 248 -9.69 -9.83 -15.76
C LEU A 248 -10.36 -8.78 -16.65
N ASP A 249 -10.32 -8.99 -17.96
CA ASP A 249 -11.14 -8.25 -18.90
C ASP A 249 -12.58 -8.79 -18.95
N SER A 250 -13.45 -8.12 -19.71
CA SER A 250 -14.86 -8.52 -19.88
C SER A 250 -15.06 -9.85 -20.63
N ARG A 251 -13.98 -10.46 -21.12
CA ARG A 251 -13.97 -11.78 -21.78
C ARG A 251 -13.39 -12.87 -20.86
N GLY A 252 -13.09 -12.55 -19.60
CA GLY A 252 -12.50 -13.48 -18.64
C GLY A 252 -11.02 -13.79 -18.89
N ARG A 253 -10.31 -12.97 -19.68
CA ARG A 253 -8.86 -13.12 -19.90
C ARG A 253 -8.09 -12.31 -18.86
N GLY A 254 -6.98 -12.88 -18.39
CA GLY A 254 -6.15 -12.34 -17.32
C GLY A 254 -4.96 -11.50 -17.80
N VAL A 255 -4.68 -10.43 -17.07
CA VAL A 255 -3.43 -9.65 -17.11
C VAL A 255 -2.87 -9.58 -15.69
N GLY A 256 -1.65 -10.08 -15.49
CA GLY A 256 -0.98 -9.99 -14.20
C GLY A 256 -0.42 -8.59 -13.95
N LEU A 257 -0.47 -8.12 -12.70
CA LEU A 257 0.27 -6.94 -12.25
C LEU A 257 1.64 -7.37 -11.68
N PRO A 258 2.75 -7.13 -12.39
CA PRO A 258 4.04 -7.76 -12.10
C PRO A 258 4.81 -7.05 -10.97
N PHE A 259 4.14 -6.63 -9.91
CA PHE A 259 4.81 -6.08 -8.73
C PHE A 259 5.76 -7.13 -8.11
N ALA A 260 6.87 -6.67 -7.55
CA ALA A 260 7.79 -7.53 -6.81
C ALA A 260 7.05 -8.31 -5.70
N CYS A 261 7.42 -9.58 -5.55
CA CYS A 261 6.86 -10.51 -4.58
C CYS A 261 7.23 -10.08 -3.16
N ALA A 262 6.24 -9.82 -2.30
CA ALA A 262 6.49 -9.36 -0.93
C ALA A 262 6.67 -10.55 0.02
N VAL A 263 7.88 -11.10 0.10
CA VAL A 263 8.17 -12.32 0.84
C VAL A 263 8.29 -12.04 2.33
N LYS A 264 7.40 -12.65 3.12
CA LYS A 264 7.39 -12.54 4.59
C LYS A 264 8.55 -13.32 5.21
N ALA A 265 9.08 -12.81 6.32
CA ALA A 265 10.24 -13.40 7.01
C ALA A 265 10.16 -14.90 7.29
N GLY A 266 8.98 -15.42 7.64
CA GLY A 266 8.80 -16.87 7.88
C GLY A 266 8.95 -17.74 6.63
N ALA A 267 9.01 -17.16 5.43
CA ALA A 267 9.19 -17.88 4.17
C ALA A 267 10.61 -17.71 3.59
N TRP A 268 11.49 -16.87 4.14
CA TRP A 268 12.84 -16.67 3.60
C TRP A 268 13.66 -17.97 3.54
N PRO A 269 13.71 -18.81 4.60
CA PRO A 269 14.49 -20.05 4.54
C PRO A 269 13.95 -21.05 3.51
N LEU A 270 12.64 -21.01 3.24
CA LEU A 270 12.00 -21.88 2.24
C LEU A 270 12.33 -21.46 0.80
N LEU A 271 12.83 -20.23 0.61
CA LEU A 271 13.03 -19.61 -0.70
C LEU A 271 14.51 -19.39 -1.03
N ALA A 272 15.44 -19.75 -0.14
CA ALA A 272 16.86 -19.58 -0.34
C ALA A 272 17.35 -20.27 -1.64
N GLU A 273 16.85 -21.48 -1.92
CA GLU A 273 17.18 -22.25 -3.13
C GLU A 273 16.48 -21.70 -4.40
N TYR A 274 15.35 -21.02 -4.23
CA TYR A 274 14.51 -20.55 -5.32
C TYR A 274 14.83 -19.12 -5.76
N CYS A 275 15.34 -18.30 -4.84
CA CYS A 275 15.64 -16.88 -5.02
C CYS A 275 16.92 -16.52 -4.28
N ALA A 276 18.08 -16.81 -4.87
CA ALA A 276 19.39 -16.57 -4.26
C ALA A 276 19.58 -15.12 -3.77
N ASP A 277 19.10 -14.14 -4.55
CA ASP A 277 19.26 -12.72 -4.25
C ASP A 277 18.30 -12.24 -3.12
N LEU A 278 17.42 -13.11 -2.61
CA LEU A 278 16.45 -12.77 -1.57
C LEU A 278 17.14 -12.45 -0.24
N ASP A 279 18.26 -13.10 0.10
CA ASP A 279 18.92 -12.85 1.38
C ASP A 279 19.67 -11.51 1.44
N ASP A 280 20.15 -11.04 0.29
CA ASP A 280 20.80 -9.75 0.14
C ASP A 280 19.80 -8.59 0.00
N ALA A 281 18.53 -8.91 -0.28
CA ALA A 281 17.50 -7.88 -0.44
C ALA A 281 17.23 -7.13 0.89
N PRO A 282 17.11 -5.79 0.86
CA PRO A 282 16.80 -4.99 2.04
C PRO A 282 15.51 -5.42 2.72
N VAL A 283 15.54 -5.43 4.06
CA VAL A 283 14.34 -5.72 4.85
C VAL A 283 13.47 -4.48 4.91
N CYS A 284 12.25 -4.59 4.39
CA CYS A 284 11.20 -3.58 4.52
C CYS A 284 10.18 -4.01 5.58
N ARG A 285 9.37 -3.07 6.03
CA ARG A 285 8.31 -3.31 7.01
C ARG A 285 6.94 -3.07 6.42
N ARG A 286 5.97 -3.89 6.81
CA ARG A 286 4.55 -3.68 6.53
C ARG A 286 3.90 -2.88 7.66
N PRO A 287 2.76 -2.22 7.42
CA PRO A 287 2.00 -1.53 8.48
C PRO A 287 1.61 -2.45 9.66
N ASP A 288 1.46 -3.77 9.42
CA ASP A 288 1.23 -4.78 10.47
C ASP A 288 2.52 -5.22 11.20
N ARG A 289 3.61 -4.45 11.07
CA ARG A 289 4.95 -4.65 11.62
C ARG A 289 5.68 -5.90 11.13
N ARG A 290 5.10 -6.68 10.22
CA ARG A 290 5.78 -7.85 9.65
C ARG A 290 6.90 -7.41 8.73
N ARG A 291 8.03 -8.12 8.81
CA ARG A 291 9.19 -7.93 7.94
C ARG A 291 8.97 -8.64 6.62
N VAL A 292 9.32 -7.95 5.54
CA VAL A 292 9.29 -8.48 4.17
C VAL A 292 10.58 -8.15 3.44
N ARG A 293 10.91 -8.99 2.46
CA ARG A 293 11.90 -8.69 1.42
C ARG A 293 11.20 -8.82 0.07
N PHE A 294 11.55 -7.93 -0.85
CA PHE A 294 10.97 -7.94 -2.20
C PHE A 294 11.83 -8.78 -3.13
N ALA A 295 11.21 -9.76 -3.79
CA ALA A 295 11.85 -10.58 -4.81
C ALA A 295 11.24 -10.29 -6.18
N VAL A 296 12.09 -10.12 -7.18
CA VAL A 296 11.67 -10.09 -8.58
C VAL A 296 12.17 -11.39 -9.22
N PRO A 297 11.29 -12.27 -9.71
CA PRO A 297 11.72 -13.50 -10.35
C PRO A 297 12.54 -13.22 -11.62
N LYS A 298 13.67 -13.91 -11.80
CA LYS A 298 14.55 -13.73 -12.98
C LYS A 298 13.86 -14.07 -14.30
N ALA A 299 12.90 -15.00 -14.28
CA ALA A 299 12.07 -15.37 -15.44
C ALA A 299 10.82 -14.47 -15.59
N SER A 300 10.83 -13.26 -15.02
CA SER A 300 9.92 -12.17 -15.43
C SER A 300 10.35 -11.66 -16.81
N ALA A 301 10.27 -12.53 -17.84
CA ALA A 301 10.30 -12.05 -19.21
C ALA A 301 9.19 -10.99 -19.35
N PRO A 302 9.39 -9.95 -20.18
CA PRO A 302 8.35 -9.00 -20.53
C PRO A 302 7.29 -9.74 -21.35
N LEU A 303 6.49 -10.58 -20.70
CA LEU A 303 5.31 -11.16 -21.29
C LEU A 303 4.34 -10.01 -21.47
N ALA A 304 4.02 -9.78 -22.74
CA ALA A 304 3.21 -8.69 -23.23
C ALA A 304 2.01 -8.44 -22.30
N HIS A 305 1.65 -7.18 -22.12
CA HIS A 305 0.41 -6.73 -21.45
C HIS A 305 -0.89 -7.25 -22.11
N SER A 306 -0.80 -8.25 -22.98
CA SER A 306 -1.91 -8.86 -23.69
C SER A 306 -2.65 -9.82 -22.78
N PRO A 307 -3.98 -9.65 -22.61
CA PRO A 307 -4.79 -10.59 -21.83
C PRO A 307 -4.72 -12.02 -22.37
N LEU A 308 -4.48 -12.99 -21.48
CA LEU A 308 -4.45 -14.42 -21.81
C LEU A 308 -5.63 -15.18 -21.20
N PRO A 309 -6.13 -16.24 -21.85
CA PRO A 309 -7.16 -17.08 -21.26
C PRO A 309 -6.65 -17.75 -19.97
N ILE A 310 -7.53 -17.86 -18.98
CA ILE A 310 -7.25 -18.63 -17.77
C ILE A 310 -7.39 -20.12 -18.10
N GLY A 311 -6.31 -20.88 -17.94
CA GLY A 311 -6.30 -22.32 -18.18
C GLY A 311 -6.69 -23.11 -16.93
N SER A 312 -6.21 -22.67 -15.77
CA SER A 312 -6.45 -23.37 -14.51
C SER A 312 -6.61 -22.40 -13.33
N VAL A 313 -7.44 -22.77 -12.36
CA VAL A 313 -7.61 -22.09 -11.08
C VAL A 313 -7.30 -23.09 -9.97
N VAL A 314 -6.31 -22.76 -9.13
CA VAL A 314 -5.87 -23.61 -8.02
C VAL A 314 -6.17 -22.92 -6.70
N LEU A 315 -7.10 -23.48 -5.93
CA LEU A 315 -7.40 -23.07 -4.57
C LEU A 315 -6.40 -23.69 -3.59
N LEU A 316 -5.66 -22.86 -2.88
CA LEU A 316 -4.63 -23.29 -1.93
C LEU A 316 -5.21 -23.53 -0.54
N ARG A 317 -4.95 -24.72 0.00
CA ARG A 317 -5.21 -25.09 1.40
C ARG A 317 -3.93 -25.62 2.01
N ARG A 318 -3.28 -24.79 2.82
CA ARG A 318 -2.05 -25.19 3.51
C ARG A 318 -2.39 -25.78 4.87
N GLY A 319 -1.99 -27.03 5.10
CA GLY A 319 -2.14 -27.75 6.37
C GLY A 319 -0.80 -28.13 6.98
N HIS A 320 -0.76 -28.37 8.30
CA HIS A 320 0.41 -28.97 8.94
C HIS A 320 0.38 -30.48 8.80
N GLY A 321 1.46 -31.07 8.27
CA GLY A 321 1.59 -32.53 8.11
C GLY A 321 0.62 -33.17 7.10
N SER A 322 -0.16 -32.37 6.36
CA SER A 322 -1.06 -32.88 5.34
C SER A 322 -0.26 -33.48 4.17
N LYS A 323 -0.63 -34.69 3.75
CA LYS A 323 -0.19 -35.28 2.48
C LYS A 323 -0.61 -34.35 1.35
N ALA A 324 0.30 -34.08 0.43
CA ALA A 324 -0.01 -33.25 -0.71
C ALA A 324 -1.00 -33.97 -1.65
N CYS A 325 -2.07 -33.29 -2.04
CA CYS A 325 -2.99 -33.76 -3.07
C CYS A 325 -3.56 -32.58 -3.86
N LEU A 326 -3.82 -32.84 -5.14
CA LEU A 326 -4.46 -31.91 -6.06
C LEU A 326 -5.74 -32.57 -6.56
N GLU A 327 -6.89 -32.03 -6.18
CA GLU A 327 -8.19 -32.64 -6.45
C GLU A 327 -9.07 -31.67 -7.25
N PRO A 328 -9.86 -32.16 -8.23
CA PRO A 328 -10.85 -31.33 -8.90
C PRO A 328 -11.83 -30.70 -7.89
N VAL A 329 -12.23 -29.47 -8.16
CA VAL A 329 -13.18 -28.73 -7.32
C VAL A 329 -14.49 -28.53 -8.07
N ASP A 330 -15.59 -28.73 -7.36
CA ASP A 330 -16.91 -28.38 -7.85
C ASP A 330 -16.98 -26.89 -8.27
N PRO A 331 -17.56 -26.57 -9.44
CA PRO A 331 -17.63 -25.20 -9.96
C PRO A 331 -18.15 -24.15 -8.97
N ALA A 332 -19.15 -24.48 -8.14
CA ALA A 332 -19.69 -23.53 -7.18
C ALA A 332 -18.67 -23.21 -6.06
N ASN A 333 -17.87 -24.19 -5.66
CA ASN A 333 -16.79 -23.98 -4.69
C ASN A 333 -15.61 -23.20 -5.30
N ALA A 334 -15.29 -23.44 -6.57
CA ALA A 334 -14.28 -22.66 -7.30
C ALA A 334 -14.70 -21.18 -7.43
N LEU A 335 -15.96 -20.95 -7.79
CA LEU A 335 -16.54 -19.60 -7.88
C LEU A 335 -16.52 -18.87 -6.53
N ARG A 336 -16.90 -19.53 -5.43
CA ARG A 336 -16.79 -18.97 -4.07
C ARG A 336 -15.34 -18.60 -3.73
N GLY A 337 -14.39 -19.46 -4.11
CA GLY A 337 -12.96 -19.22 -3.92
C GLY A 337 -12.48 -17.93 -4.62
N LEU A 338 -12.90 -17.73 -5.87
CA LEU A 338 -12.59 -16.50 -6.62
C LEU A 338 -13.30 -15.27 -6.04
N LEU A 339 -14.60 -15.37 -5.75
CA LEU A 339 -15.40 -14.27 -5.21
C LEU A 339 -14.84 -13.72 -3.90
N ASN A 340 -14.31 -14.59 -3.02
CA ASN A 340 -13.69 -14.16 -1.76
C ASN A 340 -12.47 -13.25 -1.95
N GLY A 341 -11.81 -13.31 -3.11
CA GLY A 341 -10.67 -12.46 -3.46
C GLY A 341 -10.97 -11.47 -4.59
N ALA A 342 -12.23 -11.32 -5.01
CA ALA A 342 -12.59 -10.50 -6.16
C ALA A 342 -12.98 -9.07 -5.73
N LEU A 343 -12.48 -8.09 -6.47
CA LEU A 343 -12.85 -6.69 -6.38
C LEU A 343 -13.32 -6.23 -7.76
N ALA A 344 -14.48 -5.59 -7.82
CA ALA A 344 -14.98 -4.92 -9.02
C ALA A 344 -14.77 -3.40 -8.89
N PRO A 345 -14.64 -2.66 -10.01
CA PRO A 345 -14.67 -1.20 -9.99
C PRO A 345 -15.90 -0.69 -9.20
N GLY A 346 -15.70 0.27 -8.29
CA GLY A 346 -16.77 0.78 -7.42
C GLY A 346 -17.15 -0.13 -6.24
N GLY A 347 -16.42 -1.23 -6.01
CA GLY A 347 -16.51 -2.05 -4.79
C GLY A 347 -17.72 -3.00 -4.71
N ARG A 348 -18.54 -3.10 -5.77
CA ARG A 348 -19.66 -4.03 -5.85
C ARG A 348 -19.57 -4.87 -7.11
N LEU A 349 -19.65 -6.20 -6.98
CA LEU A 349 -19.75 -7.11 -8.12
C LEU A 349 -21.04 -6.84 -8.90
N SER A 350 -20.90 -6.51 -10.17
CA SER A 350 -22.01 -6.38 -11.12
C SER A 350 -22.49 -7.77 -11.58
N GLY A 351 -23.66 -7.82 -12.23
CA GLY A 351 -24.11 -9.04 -12.92
C GLY A 351 -23.12 -9.50 -14.00
N THR A 352 -22.57 -8.54 -14.75
CA THR A 352 -21.55 -8.78 -15.78
C THR A 352 -20.27 -9.40 -15.20
N ALA A 353 -19.79 -8.88 -14.07
CA ALA A 353 -18.62 -9.43 -13.39
C ALA A 353 -18.87 -10.86 -12.90
N PHE A 354 -20.08 -11.15 -12.42
CA PHE A 354 -20.47 -12.51 -12.05
C PHE A 354 -20.51 -13.45 -13.27
N GLU A 355 -21.06 -13.00 -14.40
CA GLU A 355 -21.07 -13.76 -15.66
C GLU A 355 -19.65 -14.04 -16.17
N VAL A 356 -18.73 -13.10 -16.05
CA VAL A 356 -17.32 -13.31 -16.40
C VAL A 356 -16.69 -14.41 -15.55
N LEU A 357 -16.96 -14.43 -14.24
CA LEU A 357 -16.45 -15.50 -13.37
C LEU A 357 -17.06 -16.86 -13.69
N THR A 358 -18.35 -16.93 -14.01
CA THR A 358 -18.98 -18.21 -14.37
C THR A 358 -18.48 -18.74 -15.70
N GLN A 359 -18.26 -17.87 -16.70
CA GLN A 359 -17.63 -18.24 -17.98
C GLN A 359 -16.19 -18.72 -17.79
N LEU A 360 -15.40 -18.05 -16.94
CA LEU A 360 -14.04 -18.45 -16.59
C LEU A 360 -14.05 -19.86 -15.97
N ILE A 361 -14.86 -20.08 -14.93
CA ILE A 361 -14.94 -21.39 -14.27
C ILE A 361 -15.47 -22.49 -15.20
N GLY A 362 -16.36 -22.16 -16.14
CA GLY A 362 -16.86 -23.10 -17.13
C GLY A 362 -15.84 -23.52 -18.19
N SER A 363 -14.73 -22.79 -18.34
CA SER A 363 -13.71 -23.03 -19.38
C SER A 363 -12.32 -23.39 -18.83
N ALA A 364 -12.07 -23.13 -17.55
CA ALA A 364 -10.81 -23.42 -16.86
C ALA A 364 -10.90 -24.71 -16.03
N GLU A 365 -9.78 -25.40 -15.87
CA GLU A 365 -9.67 -26.52 -14.94
C GLU A 365 -9.56 -25.99 -13.51
N THR A 366 -10.37 -26.51 -12.59
CA THR A 366 -10.44 -26.02 -11.20
C THR A 366 -9.97 -27.08 -10.22
N TYR A 367 -8.95 -26.74 -9.44
CA TYR A 367 -8.34 -27.65 -8.47
C TYR A 367 -8.29 -27.07 -7.07
N CYS A 368 -8.23 -27.95 -6.07
CA CYS A 368 -7.88 -27.63 -4.69
C CYS A 368 -6.57 -28.35 -4.38
N LEU A 369 -5.55 -27.58 -4.03
CA LEU A 369 -4.26 -28.09 -3.58
C LEU A 369 -4.24 -28.10 -2.05
N ASN A 370 -4.26 -29.29 -1.45
CA ASN A 370 -3.90 -29.46 -0.05
C ASN A 370 -2.41 -29.78 0.03
N TYR A 371 -1.64 -29.04 0.82
CA TYR A 371 -0.20 -29.25 0.89
C TYR A 371 0.44 -28.72 2.18
N SER A 372 1.64 -29.23 2.47
CA SER A 372 2.46 -28.78 3.60
C SER A 372 3.89 -28.44 3.16
N LYS A 373 4.49 -29.28 2.31
CA LYS A 373 5.81 -29.10 1.69
C LYS A 373 5.71 -28.41 0.33
N LEU A 374 6.68 -27.55 0.04
CA LEU A 374 6.71 -26.73 -1.17
C LEU A 374 6.96 -27.57 -2.43
N ASP A 375 7.92 -28.49 -2.37
CA ASP A 375 8.32 -29.32 -3.52
C ASP A 375 7.18 -30.21 -4.01
N ASP A 376 6.44 -30.82 -3.08
CA ASP A 376 5.27 -31.65 -3.41
C ASP A 376 4.19 -30.82 -4.15
N ALA A 377 3.96 -29.58 -3.72
CA ALA A 377 3.02 -28.67 -4.36
C ALA A 377 3.46 -28.26 -5.77
N VAL A 378 4.76 -27.96 -5.93
CA VAL A 378 5.35 -27.64 -7.23
C VAL A 378 5.21 -28.82 -8.19
N GLN A 379 5.48 -30.05 -7.73
CA GLN A 379 5.36 -31.26 -8.54
C GLN A 379 3.91 -31.48 -9.02
N LEU A 380 2.94 -31.39 -8.12
CA LEU A 380 1.52 -31.61 -8.46
C LEU A 380 1.00 -30.56 -9.45
N ILE A 381 1.29 -29.28 -9.23
CA ILE A 381 0.87 -28.20 -10.16
C ILE A 381 1.61 -28.34 -11.49
N SER A 382 2.89 -28.71 -11.47
CA SER A 382 3.66 -28.92 -12.69
C SER A 382 3.08 -30.06 -13.54
N GLN A 383 2.58 -31.13 -12.92
CA GLN A 383 1.96 -32.24 -13.66
C GLN A 383 0.59 -31.88 -14.23
N ALA A 384 -0.19 -31.06 -13.52
CA ALA A 384 -1.55 -30.71 -13.93
C ALA A 384 -1.62 -29.52 -14.89
N CYS A 385 -0.66 -28.58 -14.82
CA CYS A 385 -0.79 -27.28 -15.49
C CYS A 385 0.35 -26.94 -16.46
N ARG A 386 1.32 -27.84 -16.69
CA ARG A 386 2.39 -27.66 -17.70
C ARG A 386 2.11 -28.30 -19.03
#